data_AF-A0A661NJ40-F1
#
_entry.id   AF-A0A661NJ40-F1
#
_cell.length_a   1.000
_cell.length_b   1.000
_cell.length_c   1.000
_cell.angle_alpha   90.00
_cell.angle_beta   90.00
_cell.angle_gamma   90.00
#
_symmetry.space_group_name_H-M   'P 1'
#
loop_
_entity.id
_entity.type
_entity.pdbx_description
1 polymer ?
#
loop_
_entity_poly.entity_id
_entity_poly.type
_entity_poly.pdbx_seq_one_letter_code
_entity_poly.pdbx_strand_id
1 'polypeptide(L)'
;MGQVVYLCRGSGCKKRKAENKSFRKSVGGSLQIEEVRCQKICKGPVAGVEVGGTLRWFRKLDARTDLVDLRRALNDGCLPKRLADKQVEKRTGKLR
;
A
#
# COMPACT_ATOMS: atom_id res chain seq x y z
N MET A 1 17.90 -0.87 -6.63
CA MET A 1 16.60 -1.16 -7.24
C MET A 1 15.58 -0.25 -6.59
N GLY A 2 14.79 0.51 -7.37
CA GLY A 2 13.87 1.51 -6.81
C GLY A 2 12.77 0.84 -5.98
N GLN A 3 12.44 1.44 -4.83
CA GLN A 3 11.35 0.96 -3.99
C GLN A 3 10.00 1.30 -4.65
N VAL A 4 9.31 0.26 -5.12
CA VAL A 4 8.01 0.38 -5.80
C VAL A 4 6.87 0.12 -4.82
N VAL A 5 5.85 0.98 -4.87
CA VAL A 5 4.59 0.82 -4.14
C VAL A 5 3.47 0.52 -5.13
N TYR A 6 2.83 -0.63 -4.96
CA TYR A 6 1.70 -1.07 -5.78
C TYR A 6 0.38 -0.50 -5.25
N LEU A 7 -0.18 0.51 -5.90
CA LEU A 7 -1.42 1.15 -5.44
C LEU A 7 -2.66 0.56 -6.14
N CYS A 8 -3.61 0.08 -5.35
CA CYS A 8 -4.86 -0.47 -5.88
C CYS A 8 -5.81 0.63 -6.38
N ARG A 9 -6.22 0.58 -7.65
CA ARG A 9 -7.20 1.53 -8.24
C ARG A 9 -8.65 1.02 -8.31
N GLY A 10 -8.99 -0.04 -7.57
CA GLY A 10 -10.31 -0.64 -7.60
C GLY A 10 -11.44 0.34 -7.22
N SER A 11 -12.65 0.10 -7.74
CA SER A 11 -13.85 0.93 -7.50
C SER A 11 -14.16 1.13 -6.01
N GLY A 12 -13.87 0.12 -5.18
CA GLY A 12 -14.00 0.21 -3.73
C GLY A 12 -13.02 1.20 -3.07
N CYS A 13 -11.81 1.35 -3.63
CA CYS A 13 -10.88 2.40 -3.23
C CYS A 13 -11.36 3.77 -3.73
N LYS A 14 -12.02 3.84 -4.91
CA LYS A 14 -12.65 5.09 -5.39
C LYS A 14 -13.76 5.62 -4.48
N LYS A 15 -14.34 4.83 -3.57
CA LYS A 15 -15.30 5.36 -2.57
C LYS A 15 -14.63 6.22 -1.49
N ARG A 16 -13.31 6.04 -1.27
CA ARG A 16 -12.49 6.88 -0.38
C ARG A 16 -11.52 7.73 -1.21
N LYS A 17 -12.07 8.62 -2.06
CA LYS A 17 -11.28 9.44 -3.00
C LYS A 17 -10.27 10.34 -2.29
N ALA A 18 -10.67 10.99 -1.20
CA ALA A 18 -9.83 11.95 -0.48
C ALA A 18 -8.59 11.26 0.13
N GLU A 19 -8.81 10.17 0.88
CA GLU A 19 -7.75 9.38 1.51
C GLU A 19 -6.79 8.79 0.46
N ASN A 20 -7.30 8.21 -0.63
CA ASN A 20 -6.46 7.69 -1.71
C ASN A 20 -5.69 8.78 -2.45
N LYS A 21 -6.30 9.94 -2.70
CA LYS A 21 -5.62 11.07 -3.36
C LYS A 21 -4.50 11.61 -2.46
N SER A 22 -4.76 11.76 -1.17
CA SER A 22 -3.76 12.19 -0.19
C SER A 22 -2.62 11.19 -0.11
N PHE A 23 -2.93 9.90 0.08
CA PHE A 23 -1.94 8.83 0.15
C PHE A 23 -1.09 8.76 -1.13
N ARG A 24 -1.71 8.79 -2.31
CA ARG A 24 -1.01 8.80 -3.60
C ARG A 24 -0.08 10.00 -3.72
N LYS A 25 -0.52 11.20 -3.33
CA LYS A 25 0.32 12.41 -3.37
C LYS A 25 1.53 12.28 -2.45
N SER A 26 1.35 11.75 -1.24
CA SER A 26 2.43 11.54 -0.28
C SER A 26 3.42 10.46 -0.70
N VAL A 27 2.95 9.38 -1.32
CA VAL A 27 3.81 8.31 -1.84
C VAL A 27 4.57 8.79 -3.08
N GLY A 28 3.90 9.42 -4.04
CA GLY A 28 4.48 9.77 -5.34
C GLY A 28 5.56 10.87 -5.25
N GLY A 29 5.62 11.61 -4.14
CA GLY A 29 6.69 12.54 -3.87
C GLY A 29 7.98 11.90 -3.35
N SER A 30 8.02 10.58 -3.11
CA SER A 30 9.21 9.93 -2.54
C SER A 30 9.44 8.48 -2.97
N LEU A 31 8.44 7.81 -3.54
CA LEU A 31 8.49 6.42 -3.96
C LEU A 31 7.85 6.27 -5.35
N GLN A 32 8.31 5.29 -6.11
CA GLN A 32 7.72 4.97 -7.40
C GLN A 32 6.36 4.28 -7.17
N ILE A 33 5.32 4.76 -7.85
CA ILE A 33 3.98 4.17 -7.77
C ILE A 33 3.70 3.34 -9.01
N GLU A 34 3.39 2.06 -8.81
CA GLU A 34 2.77 1.23 -9.84
C GLU A 34 1.29 1.02 -9.52
N GLU A 35 0.42 1.42 -10.44
CA GLU A 35 -1.01 1.28 -10.24
C GLU A 35 -1.49 -0.10 -10.70
N VAL A 36 -2.20 -0.82 -9.82
CA VAL A 36 -2.70 -2.17 -10.11
C VAL A 36 -4.23 -2.26 -10.09
N ARG A 37 -4.74 -3.36 -10.66
CA ARG A 37 -6.17 -3.69 -10.63
C ARG A 37 -6.66 -3.95 -9.19
N CYS A 38 -7.98 -4.02 -9.05
CA CYS A 38 -8.64 -4.21 -7.76
C CYS A 38 -8.13 -5.48 -7.06
N GLN A 39 -7.60 -5.32 -5.85
CA GLN A 39 -7.13 -6.45 -5.05
C GLN A 39 -8.23 -7.22 -4.31
N LYS A 40 -9.51 -6.80 -4.45
CA LYS A 40 -10.69 -7.35 -3.76
C LYS A 40 -10.60 -7.37 -2.22
N ILE A 41 -9.69 -6.59 -1.64
CA ILE A 41 -9.49 -6.43 -0.18
C ILE A 41 -9.98 -5.07 0.31
N CYS A 42 -11.02 -4.56 -0.36
CA CYS A 42 -11.45 -3.16 -0.33
C CYS A 42 -11.97 -2.74 1.06
N LYS A 43 -11.09 -2.18 1.87
CA LYS A 43 -11.40 -1.29 3.01
C LYS A 43 -10.50 -0.06 2.96
N GLY A 44 -10.16 0.40 1.75
CA GLY A 44 -8.92 1.15 1.43
C GLY A 44 -8.63 2.43 2.23
N PRO A 45 -7.54 3.15 1.92
CA PRO A 45 -6.53 2.90 0.87
C PRO A 45 -5.83 1.53 0.95
N VAL A 46 -5.45 0.98 -0.20
CA VAL A 46 -4.80 -0.34 -0.31
C VAL A 46 -3.51 -0.23 -1.11
N ALA A 47 -2.39 -0.68 -0.54
CA ALA A 47 -1.10 -0.71 -1.21
C ALA A 47 -0.37 -2.04 -0.97
N GLY A 48 0.44 -2.44 -1.95
CA GLY A 48 1.38 -3.54 -1.84
C GLY A 48 2.82 -2.99 -1.83
N VAL A 49 3.67 -3.56 -0.97
CA VAL A 49 5.11 -3.25 -0.94
C VAL A 49 5.92 -4.52 -0.81
N GLU A 50 7.12 -4.52 -1.41
CA GLU A 50 8.07 -5.61 -1.27
C GLU A 50 8.88 -5.43 0.02
N VAL A 51 8.72 -6.35 0.97
CA VAL A 51 9.41 -6.34 2.26
C VAL A 51 10.13 -7.67 2.42
N GLY A 52 11.46 -7.62 2.50
CA GLY A 52 12.29 -8.83 2.59
C GLY A 52 12.08 -9.80 1.42
N GLY A 53 11.96 -9.28 0.19
CA GLY A 53 11.73 -10.08 -1.02
C GLY A 53 10.31 -10.65 -1.16
N THR A 54 9.39 -10.33 -0.24
CA THR A 54 8.00 -10.77 -0.30
C THR A 54 7.07 -9.58 -0.54
N LEU A 55 6.24 -9.65 -1.59
CA LEU A 55 5.19 -8.66 -1.82
C LEU A 55 4.06 -8.83 -0.81
N ARG A 56 3.94 -7.88 0.12
CA ARG A 56 2.92 -7.84 1.17
C ARG A 56 1.90 -6.74 0.89
N TRP A 57 0.65 -7.00 1.25
CA TRP A 57 -0.49 -6.11 0.98
C TRP A 57 -1.09 -5.55 2.24
N PHE A 58 -1.47 -4.28 2.20
CA PHE A 58 -1.98 -3.53 3.34
C PHE A 58 -3.25 -2.79 2.97
N ARG A 59 -4.18 -2.65 3.91
CA ARG A 59 -5.45 -1.93 3.74
C ARG A 59 -5.65 -0.89 4.85
N LYS A 60 -6.56 0.07 4.63
CA LYS A 60 -6.83 1.18 5.55
C LYS A 60 -5.58 2.02 5.84
N LEU A 61 -4.81 2.31 4.79
CA LEU A 61 -3.58 3.09 4.94
C LEU A 61 -3.87 4.59 5.07
N ASP A 62 -3.20 5.22 6.02
CA ASP A 62 -3.18 6.65 6.27
C ASP A 62 -1.95 7.30 5.62
N ALA A 63 -2.13 8.53 5.12
CA ALA A 63 -1.11 9.24 4.36
C ALA A 63 0.04 9.80 5.21
N ARG A 64 -0.13 9.94 6.53
CA ARG A 64 0.89 10.48 7.44
C ARG A 64 1.64 9.35 8.14
N THR A 65 0.93 8.52 8.90
CA THR A 65 1.58 7.57 9.81
C THR A 65 2.04 6.32 9.07
N ASP A 66 1.15 5.73 8.27
CA ASP A 66 1.48 4.46 7.61
C ASP A 66 2.50 4.64 6.48
N LEU A 67 2.61 5.85 5.91
CA LEU A 67 3.65 6.15 4.93
C LEU A 67 5.06 6.04 5.54
N VAL A 68 5.25 6.56 6.75
CA VAL A 68 6.54 6.47 7.47
C VAL A 68 6.85 5.01 7.79
N ASP A 69 5.85 4.27 8.25
CA ASP A 69 6.00 2.84 8.55
C ASP A 69 6.28 2.01 7.28
N LEU A 70 5.66 2.34 6.14
CA LEU A 70 5.94 1.72 4.85
C LEU A 70 7.37 1.99 4.40
N ARG A 71 7.88 3.21 4.57
CA ARG A 71 9.27 3.56 4.26
C ARG A 71 10.25 2.78 5.13
N ARG A 72 9.99 2.69 6.44
CA ARG A 72 10.80 1.86 7.34
C ARG A 72 10.78 0.41 6.91
N ALA A 73 9.61 -0.15 6.58
CA ALA A 73 9.51 -1.53 6.11
C ALA A 73 10.26 -1.77 4.79
N LEU A 74 10.27 -0.79 3.89
CA LEU A 74 11.01 -0.84 2.62
C LEU A 74 12.53 -0.73 2.81
N ASN A 75 13.00 -0.01 3.83
CA ASN A 75 14.43 0.20 4.10
C ASN A 75 15.02 -0.91 5.00
N ASP A 76 14.35 -1.21 6.10
CA ASP A 76 14.85 -2.10 7.15
C ASP A 76 14.43 -3.56 6.94
N GLY A 77 13.55 -3.83 5.96
CA GLY A 77 12.95 -5.14 5.72
C GLY A 77 12.05 -5.63 6.86
N CYS A 78 11.86 -4.82 7.91
CA CYS A 78 11.09 -5.13 9.09
C CYS A 78 9.74 -4.42 9.08
N LEU A 79 8.68 -5.18 9.35
CA LEU A 79 7.32 -4.64 9.39
C LEU A 79 6.97 -4.09 10.77
N PRO A 80 6.69 -2.77 10.91
CA PRO A 80 6.21 -2.22 12.17
C PRO A 80 4.87 -2.85 12.57
N LYS A 81 4.65 -3.03 13.87
CA LYS A 81 3.43 -3.68 14.42
C LYS A 81 2.13 -3.06 13.87
N ARG A 82 2.06 -1.73 13.81
CA ARG A 82 0.92 -0.99 13.25
C ARG A 82 0.62 -1.33 11.79
N LEU A 83 1.67 -1.55 11.00
CA LEU A 83 1.54 -1.91 9.60
C LEU A 83 1.21 -3.40 9.46
N ALA A 84 1.73 -4.26 10.34
CA ALA A 84 1.39 -5.68 10.41
C ALA A 84 -0.11 -5.91 10.69
N ASP A 85 -0.74 -5.14 11.59
CA ASP A 85 -2.19 -5.19 11.85
C ASP A 85 -3.05 -4.85 10.61
N LYS A 86 -2.47 -4.10 9.67
CA LYS A 86 -3.10 -3.69 8.41
C LYS A 86 -2.77 -4.64 7.27
N GLN A 87 -1.86 -5.60 7.48
CA GLN A 87 -1.49 -6.60 6.50
C GLN A 87 -2.68 -7.49 6.17
N VAL A 88 -2.78 -7.87 4.91
CA VAL A 88 -3.79 -8.79 4.42
C VAL A 88 -3.10 -10.02 3.88
N GLU A 89 -3.24 -11.14 4.59
CA GLU A 89 -2.60 -12.41 4.24
C GLU A 89 -3.27 -13.09 3.04
N LYS A 90 -4.60 -12.96 2.93
CA LYS A 90 -5.38 -13.58 1.84
C LYS A 90 -5.99 -12.50 0.95
N ARG A 91 -5.62 -12.52 -0.34
CA ARG A 91 -6.22 -11.69 -1.39
C ARG A 91 -6.46 -12.51 -2.64
N THR A 92 -7.42 -12.09 -3.44
CA THR A 92 -7.79 -12.78 -4.70
C THR A 92 -7.64 -11.89 -5.94
N GLY A 93 -7.21 -10.63 -5.78
CA GLY A 93 -6.97 -9.77 -6.93
C GLY A 93 -5.62 -10.02 -7.59
N LYS A 94 -5.55 -9.74 -8.89
CA LYS A 94 -4.34 -9.91 -9.69
C LYS A 94 -3.57 -8.59 -9.76
N LEU A 95 -2.26 -8.68 -9.87
CA LEU A 95 -1.40 -7.51 -10.09
C LEU A 95 -1.69 -6.85 -11.46
N ARG A 96 -2.04 -7.66 -12.47
CA ARG A 96 -2.41 -7.26 -13.83
C ARG A 96 -3.71 -7.94 -14.27
#